data_AF-A0ABD1NF97-F1
#
_entry.id   AF-A0ABD1NF97-F1
#
_cell.length_a   1.000
_cell.length_b   1.000
_cell.length_c   1.000
_cell.angle_alpha   90.00
_cell.angle_beta   90.00
_cell.angle_gamma   90.00
#
_symmetry.space_group_name_H-M   'P 1'
#
loop_
_entity.id
_entity.type
_entity.pdbx_description
1 polymer ?
#
loop_
_entity_poly.entity_id
_entity_poly.type
_entity_poly.pdbx_seq_one_letter_code
_entity_poly.pdbx_strand_id
1 'polypeptide(L)'
;MESVASSAVTSINRGSNGTPSRYENQKRRDWNTFCQYLSNHRPPLSAAACGGAHVLEFLHYLDQFGKTKVHSPTCPFFGLPNPPAPCPCPLRQAWGSLDALIGRLRAAFEENGGRPETNPFGARAVRLYLHDVRDFQAKSRGVSYEKKRKRPKQNIANANSNAAAVTVTINTHGSTGVGKATATFEIELGVFWNPKYFVSKEISSLLTSPAAGLTSNLNSS
;
A
#
# COMPACT_ATOMS: atom_id res chain seq x y z
N MET A 1 -45.50 -61.21 18.53
CA MET A 1 -44.02 -61.22 18.60
C MET A 1 -43.62 -61.45 17.15
N GLU A 2 -43.13 -60.48 16.37
CA GLU A 2 -42.14 -59.46 16.67
C GLU A 2 -42.44 -58.13 15.96
N SER A 3 -42.01 -57.05 16.60
CA SER A 3 -41.91 -55.69 16.06
C SER A 3 -40.43 -55.37 15.88
N VAL A 4 -40.04 -54.75 14.76
CA VAL A 4 -38.80 -53.97 14.55
C VAL A 4 -38.87 -53.37 13.14
N ALA A 5 -38.34 -52.21 12.78
CA ALA A 5 -37.97 -50.96 13.43
C ALA A 5 -37.62 -50.03 12.24
N SER A 6 -38.35 -48.93 12.03
CA SER A 6 -38.05 -47.97 10.95
C SER A 6 -36.74 -47.24 11.25
N SER A 7 -35.74 -47.41 10.40
CA SER A 7 -34.47 -46.68 10.49
C SER A 7 -34.67 -45.23 10.06
N ALA A 8 -34.76 -44.33 11.04
CA ALA A 8 -34.67 -42.89 10.80
C ALA A 8 -33.21 -42.54 10.49
N VAL A 9 -32.94 -42.16 9.24
CA VAL A 9 -31.66 -41.54 8.86
C VAL A 9 -31.64 -40.14 9.46
N THR A 10 -31.00 -40.00 10.62
CA THR A 10 -30.66 -38.71 11.20
C THR A 10 -29.70 -38.00 10.24
N SER A 11 -30.21 -37.02 9.51
CA SER A 11 -29.38 -36.06 8.77
C SER A 11 -28.53 -35.31 9.80
N ILE A 12 -27.28 -35.76 9.97
CA ILE A 12 -26.29 -35.02 10.74
C ILE A 12 -26.05 -33.74 9.93
N ASN A 13 -26.74 -32.68 10.32
CA ASN A 13 -26.38 -31.33 9.95
C ASN A 13 -25.00 -31.08 10.58
N ARG A 14 -23.95 -31.49 9.85
CA ARG A 14 -22.59 -31.05 10.09
C ARG A 14 -22.62 -29.57 9.78
N GLY A 15 -23.03 -28.78 10.77
CA GLY A 15 -22.64 -27.39 10.86
C GLY A 15 -21.17 -27.40 10.52
N SER A 16 -20.84 -26.76 9.40
CA SER A 16 -19.47 -26.54 9.01
C SER A 16 -18.85 -25.76 10.17
N ASN A 17 -18.22 -26.48 11.09
CA ASN A 17 -17.07 -25.98 11.85
C ASN A 17 -15.97 -25.78 10.80
N GLY A 18 -16.25 -24.83 9.93
CA GLY A 18 -15.64 -24.65 8.64
C GLY A 18 -14.31 -24.03 8.89
N THR A 19 -13.28 -24.61 8.29
CA THR A 19 -12.02 -23.91 8.12
C THR A 19 -12.34 -22.48 7.67
N PRO A 20 -11.91 -21.45 8.42
CA PRO A 20 -12.21 -20.07 8.05
C PRO A 20 -11.76 -19.85 6.61
N SER A 21 -12.58 -19.13 5.84
CA SER A 21 -12.29 -18.82 4.44
C SER A 21 -10.85 -18.30 4.29
N ARG A 22 -10.20 -18.58 3.16
CA ARG A 22 -8.86 -18.08 2.84
C ARG A 22 -8.73 -16.57 3.14
N TYR A 23 -9.78 -15.81 2.81
CA TYR A 23 -9.86 -14.38 3.06
C TYR A 23 -9.83 -14.06 4.57
N GLU A 24 -10.66 -14.75 5.36
CA GLU A 24 -10.76 -14.56 6.82
C GLU A 24 -9.45 -14.84 7.53
N ASN A 25 -8.76 -15.92 7.14
CA ASN A 25 -7.43 -16.22 7.67
C ASN A 25 -6.40 -15.15 7.33
N GLN A 26 -6.45 -14.60 6.11
CA GLN A 26 -5.54 -13.52 5.72
C GLN A 26 -5.83 -12.24 6.50
N LYS A 27 -7.10 -11.85 6.61
CA LYS A 27 -7.55 -10.67 7.36
C LYS A 27 -7.10 -10.73 8.83
N ARG A 28 -7.27 -11.89 9.48
CA ARG A 28 -6.81 -12.12 10.86
C ARG A 28 -5.29 -11.96 11.02
N ARG A 29 -4.49 -12.49 10.09
CA ARG A 29 -3.01 -12.33 10.14
C ARG A 29 -2.60 -10.87 9.97
N ASP A 30 -3.21 -10.18 9.03
CA ASP A 30 -2.92 -8.78 8.76
C ASP A 30 -3.29 -7.91 9.96
N TRP A 31 -4.45 -8.17 10.58
CA TRP A 31 -4.89 -7.51 11.80
C TRP A 31 -3.91 -7.73 12.96
N ASN A 32 -3.51 -8.99 13.21
CA ASN A 32 -2.56 -9.30 14.27
C ASN A 32 -1.20 -8.62 14.04
N THR A 33 -0.74 -8.58 12.79
CA THR A 33 0.51 -7.88 12.42
C THR A 33 0.40 -6.39 12.71
N PHE A 34 -0.73 -5.79 12.40
CA PHE A 34 -0.99 -4.37 12.69
C PHE A 34 -1.06 -4.10 14.20
N CYS A 35 -1.78 -4.92 14.97
CA CYS A 35 -1.83 -4.77 16.42
C CYS A 35 -0.45 -4.92 17.07
N GLN A 36 0.36 -5.86 16.58
CA GLN A 36 1.74 -6.03 17.04
C GLN A 36 2.61 -4.81 16.69
N TYR A 37 2.43 -4.24 15.50
CA TYR A 37 3.08 -2.99 15.14
C TYR A 37 2.71 -1.85 16.11
N LEU A 38 1.42 -1.70 16.45
CA LEU A 38 0.97 -0.69 17.42
C LEU A 38 1.51 -0.92 18.84
N SER A 39 1.61 -2.16 19.31
CA SER A 39 2.17 -2.44 20.63
C SER A 39 3.67 -2.15 20.73
N ASN A 40 4.38 -2.16 19.60
CA ASN A 40 5.81 -1.88 19.54
C ASN A 40 6.13 -0.37 19.50
N HIS A 41 5.11 0.49 19.33
CA HIS A 41 5.27 1.94 19.42
C HIS A 41 5.70 2.38 20.82
N ARG A 42 6.39 3.53 20.89
CA ARG A 42 6.75 4.17 22.16
C ARG A 42 6.24 5.61 22.16
N PRO A 43 5.19 5.92 22.93
CA PRO A 43 4.45 5.07 23.87
C PRO A 43 3.58 4.00 23.18
N PRO A 44 3.25 2.86 23.85
CA PRO A 44 2.41 1.83 23.26
C PRO A 44 1.03 2.38 22.87
N LEU A 45 0.60 2.07 21.65
CA LEU A 45 -0.67 2.54 21.13
C LEU A 45 -1.69 1.41 21.16
N SER A 46 -2.91 1.71 21.63
CA SER A 46 -4.04 0.82 21.46
C SER A 46 -4.70 1.05 20.09
N ALA A 47 -5.43 0.05 19.59
CA ALA A 47 -6.18 0.18 18.35
C ALA A 47 -7.22 1.33 18.39
N ALA A 48 -7.75 1.66 19.58
CA ALA A 48 -8.71 2.74 19.78
C ALA A 48 -8.06 4.14 19.72
N ALA A 49 -6.79 4.27 20.10
CA ALA A 49 -6.01 5.50 20.00
C ALA A 49 -5.32 5.65 18.63
N CYS A 50 -5.45 4.65 17.76
CA CYS A 50 -4.85 4.67 16.44
C CYS A 50 -5.58 5.66 15.53
N GLY A 51 -4.81 6.39 14.72
CA GLY A 51 -5.31 7.38 13.77
C GLY A 51 -4.67 7.16 12.40
N GLY A 52 -5.12 7.92 11.41
CA GLY A 52 -4.60 7.79 10.04
C GLY A 52 -3.08 7.96 9.91
N ALA A 53 -2.45 8.77 10.78
CA ALA A 53 -1.00 8.94 10.80
C ALA A 53 -0.25 7.63 11.12
N HIS A 54 -0.67 6.91 12.16
CA HIS A 54 -0.09 5.61 12.53
C HIS A 54 -0.31 4.54 11.44
N VAL A 55 -1.45 4.62 10.73
CA VAL A 55 -1.68 3.77 9.55
C VAL A 55 -0.69 4.09 8.45
N LEU A 56 -0.46 5.36 8.14
CA LEU A 56 0.54 5.74 7.14
C LEU A 56 1.94 5.26 7.52
N GLU A 57 2.33 5.44 8.77
CA GLU A 57 3.63 4.97 9.25
C GLU A 57 3.77 3.45 9.13
N PHE A 58 2.71 2.69 9.45
CA PHE A 58 2.66 1.26 9.23
C PHE A 58 2.87 0.90 7.74
N LEU A 59 2.21 1.61 6.81
CA LEU A 59 2.39 1.36 5.38
C LEU A 59 3.83 1.64 4.91
N HIS A 60 4.51 2.63 5.49
CA HIS A 60 5.92 2.89 5.20
C HIS A 60 6.83 1.82 5.81
N TYR A 61 6.51 1.32 7.01
CA TYR A 61 7.22 0.20 7.62
C TYR A 61 7.16 -1.05 6.72
N LEU A 62 6.02 -1.32 6.08
CA LEU A 62 5.87 -2.46 5.17
C LEU A 62 6.75 -2.39 3.92
N ASP A 63 7.20 -1.20 3.51
CA ASP A 63 8.09 -1.05 2.35
C ASP A 63 9.45 -1.72 2.57
N GLN A 64 9.88 -1.93 3.82
CA GLN A 64 11.10 -2.69 4.15
C GLN A 64 11.07 -4.13 3.65
N PHE A 65 9.87 -4.71 3.55
CA PHE A 65 9.63 -6.07 3.05
C PHE A 65 9.08 -6.08 1.62
N GLY A 66 9.22 -4.95 0.93
CA GLY A 66 8.76 -4.74 -0.43
C GLY A 66 9.46 -5.64 -1.44
N LYS A 67 8.75 -5.96 -2.53
CA LYS A 67 9.31 -6.74 -3.65
C LYS A 67 9.26 -5.98 -4.98
N THR A 68 8.64 -4.80 -5.00
CA THR A 68 8.48 -4.01 -6.22
C THR A 68 9.59 -2.98 -6.29
N LYS A 69 10.36 -2.98 -7.38
CA LYS A 69 11.33 -1.91 -7.65
C LYS A 69 10.57 -0.63 -8.01
N VAL A 70 10.83 0.44 -7.27
CA VAL A 70 10.23 1.76 -7.50
C VAL A 70 11.35 2.76 -7.78
N HIS A 71 11.41 3.26 -9.02
CA HIS A 71 12.50 4.13 -9.47
C HIS A 71 12.33 5.56 -8.93
N SER A 72 13.43 6.15 -8.45
CA SER A 72 13.49 7.59 -8.13
C SER A 72 13.32 8.42 -9.41
N PRO A 73 12.72 9.63 -9.39
CA PRO A 73 12.65 10.52 -10.54
C PRO A 73 14.01 10.85 -11.17
N THR A 74 15.09 10.80 -10.38
CA THR A 74 16.47 11.01 -10.83
C THR A 74 17.14 9.75 -11.40
N CYS A 75 16.44 8.61 -11.37
CA CYS A 75 16.96 7.34 -11.89
C CYS A 75 16.86 7.33 -13.42
N PRO A 76 17.91 6.91 -14.15
CA PRO A 76 17.87 6.77 -15.61
C PRO A 76 16.78 5.81 -16.12
N PHE A 77 16.30 4.91 -15.26
CA PHE A 77 15.28 3.92 -15.59
C PHE A 77 13.86 4.36 -15.20
N PHE A 78 13.68 5.59 -14.72
CA PHE A 78 12.35 6.10 -14.38
C PHE A 78 11.45 6.13 -15.64
N GLY A 79 10.30 5.47 -15.57
CA GLY A 79 9.39 5.39 -16.71
C GLY A 79 9.69 4.27 -17.70
N LEU A 80 10.67 3.39 -17.44
CA LEU A 80 11.00 2.25 -18.30
C LEU A 80 10.42 0.95 -17.72
N PRO A 81 9.48 0.28 -18.40
CA PRO A 81 8.88 -0.98 -17.90
C PRO A 81 9.87 -2.14 -17.75
N ASN A 82 10.83 -2.23 -18.67
CA ASN A 82 11.84 -3.29 -18.71
C ASN A 82 13.22 -2.64 -18.72
N PRO A 83 13.78 -2.30 -17.55
CA PRO A 83 15.09 -1.65 -17.49
C PRO A 83 16.20 -2.63 -17.93
N PRO A 84 17.17 -2.18 -18.75
CA PRO A 84 18.23 -3.03 -19.30
C PRO A 84 19.33 -3.39 -18.29
N ALA A 85 19.37 -2.71 -17.13
CA ALA A 85 20.37 -2.93 -16.08
C ALA A 85 19.77 -2.71 -14.68
N PRO A 86 20.35 -3.31 -13.62
CA PRO A 86 19.90 -3.09 -12.24
C PRO A 86 20.21 -1.66 -11.76
N CYS A 87 19.47 -1.21 -10.75
CA CYS A 87 19.67 0.12 -10.16
C CYS A 87 19.52 0.10 -8.62
N PRO A 88 20.11 1.10 -7.93
CA PRO A 88 20.10 1.18 -6.47
C PRO A 88 18.76 1.64 -5.89
N CYS A 89 17.71 1.81 -6.72
CA CYS A 89 16.41 2.24 -6.25
C CYS A 89 15.80 1.22 -5.25
N PRO A 90 15.06 1.70 -4.24
CA PRO A 90 14.52 0.84 -3.19
C PRO A 90 13.47 -0.14 -3.74
N LEU A 91 13.30 -1.25 -3.02
CA LEU A 91 12.13 -2.10 -3.13
C LEU A 91 11.05 -1.58 -2.19
N ARG A 92 9.80 -1.63 -2.62
CA ARG A 92 8.62 -1.18 -1.88
C ARG A 92 7.45 -2.14 -2.08
N GLN A 93 6.42 -2.02 -1.28
CA GLN A 93 5.18 -2.77 -1.50
C GLN A 93 4.53 -2.33 -2.80
N ALA A 94 3.90 -3.28 -3.52
CA ALA A 94 3.09 -2.93 -4.67
C ALA A 94 1.85 -2.17 -4.20
N TRP A 95 1.43 -1.13 -4.94
CA TRP A 95 0.25 -0.35 -4.58
C TRP A 95 -0.99 -1.23 -4.35
N GLY A 96 -1.22 -2.23 -5.22
CA GLY A 96 -2.38 -3.12 -5.13
C GLY A 96 -2.34 -4.05 -3.90
N SER A 97 -1.14 -4.38 -3.40
CA SER A 97 -0.98 -5.13 -2.15
C SER A 97 -1.35 -4.27 -0.94
N LEU A 98 -0.95 -2.98 -0.95
CA LEU A 98 -1.31 -2.03 0.10
C LEU A 98 -2.81 -1.74 0.13
N ASP A 99 -3.43 -1.52 -1.04
CA ASP A 99 -4.86 -1.26 -1.15
C ASP A 99 -5.71 -2.44 -0.64
N ALA A 100 -5.36 -3.66 -1.07
CA ALA A 100 -6.02 -4.87 -0.61
C ALA A 100 -5.84 -5.11 0.91
N LEU A 101 -4.65 -4.80 1.45
CA LEU A 101 -4.38 -4.86 2.88
C LEU A 101 -5.26 -3.87 3.65
N ILE A 102 -5.33 -2.62 3.21
CA ILE A 102 -6.16 -1.58 3.84
C ILE A 102 -7.64 -1.96 3.81
N GLY A 103 -8.13 -2.54 2.70
CA GLY A 103 -9.50 -3.07 2.63
C GLY A 103 -9.78 -4.13 3.70
N ARG A 104 -8.85 -5.07 3.89
CA ARG A 104 -8.96 -6.10 4.95
C ARG A 104 -8.89 -5.51 6.35
N LEU A 105 -8.00 -4.55 6.59
CA LEU A 105 -7.86 -3.90 7.89
C LEU A 105 -9.07 -3.04 8.27
N ARG A 106 -9.75 -2.41 7.30
CA ARG A 106 -11.04 -1.75 7.55
C ARG A 106 -12.08 -2.73 8.08
N ALA A 107 -12.25 -3.87 7.40
CA ALA A 107 -13.20 -4.89 7.80
C ALA A 107 -12.84 -5.52 9.16
N ALA A 108 -11.55 -5.78 9.41
CA ALA A 108 -11.09 -6.28 10.70
C ALA A 108 -11.38 -5.29 11.84
N PHE A 109 -11.16 -3.99 11.60
CA PHE A 109 -11.44 -2.95 12.59
C PHE A 109 -12.90 -2.95 13.04
N GLU A 110 -13.84 -3.10 12.10
CA GLU A 110 -15.28 -3.15 12.39
C GLU A 110 -15.66 -4.41 13.18
N GLU A 111 -15.09 -5.57 12.83
CA GLU A 111 -15.30 -6.83 13.56
C GLU A 111 -14.70 -6.83 14.97
N ASN A 112 -13.65 -6.04 15.18
CA ASN A 112 -13.01 -5.86 16.49
C ASN A 112 -13.65 -4.74 17.33
N GLY A 113 -14.87 -4.31 16.99
CA GLY A 113 -15.66 -3.34 17.77
C GLY A 113 -15.43 -1.88 17.40
N GLY A 114 -14.67 -1.63 16.33
CA GLY A 114 -14.46 -0.30 15.79
C GLY A 114 -15.67 0.22 15.01
N ARG A 115 -15.94 1.52 15.10
CA ARG A 115 -17.02 2.15 14.33
C ARG A 115 -16.53 2.54 12.93
N PRO A 116 -17.35 2.38 11.88
CA PRO A 116 -16.96 2.74 10.53
C PRO A 116 -16.68 4.24 10.37
N GLU A 117 -17.35 5.11 11.14
CA GLU A 117 -17.15 6.57 11.08
C GLU A 117 -15.76 7.00 11.61
N THR A 118 -15.24 6.29 12.61
CA THR A 118 -13.95 6.58 13.25
C THR A 118 -12.83 5.69 12.73
N ASN A 119 -13.06 5.01 11.60
CA ASN A 119 -12.13 4.01 11.08
C ASN A 119 -10.82 4.67 10.59
N PRO A 120 -9.65 4.40 11.20
CA PRO A 120 -8.40 5.06 10.85
C PRO A 120 -7.92 4.67 9.43
N PHE A 121 -8.28 3.49 8.94
CA PHE A 121 -7.97 3.02 7.59
C PHE A 121 -8.87 3.63 6.51
N GLY A 122 -9.98 4.26 6.92
CA GLY A 122 -10.87 5.07 6.08
C GLY A 122 -10.48 6.55 6.01
N ALA A 123 -9.48 6.97 6.79
CA ALA A 123 -9.08 8.37 6.89
C ALA A 123 -8.69 8.97 5.53
N ARG A 124 -9.00 10.26 5.32
CA ARG A 124 -8.70 11.00 4.08
C ARG A 124 -7.22 10.92 3.71
N ALA A 125 -6.33 11.08 4.70
CA ALA A 125 -4.89 11.01 4.48
C ALA A 125 -4.44 9.66 3.91
N VAL A 126 -5.00 8.55 4.39
CA VAL A 126 -4.69 7.20 3.88
C VAL A 126 -5.15 7.03 2.44
N ARG A 127 -6.34 7.54 2.10
CA ARG A 127 -6.87 7.48 0.72
C ARG A 127 -6.01 8.27 -0.26
N LEU A 128 -5.60 9.48 0.11
CA LEU A 128 -4.71 10.31 -0.73
C LEU A 128 -3.34 9.65 -0.89
N TYR A 129 -2.77 9.13 0.18
CA TYR A 129 -1.50 8.39 0.12
C TYR A 129 -1.56 7.21 -0.86
N LEU A 130 -2.60 6.37 -0.80
CA LEU A 130 -2.74 5.24 -1.71
C LEU A 130 -2.88 5.68 -3.18
N HIS A 131 -3.57 6.80 -3.42
CA HIS A 131 -3.66 7.41 -4.75
C HIS A 131 -2.28 7.86 -5.25
N ASP A 132 -1.53 8.60 -4.43
CA ASP A 132 -0.20 9.11 -4.77
C ASP A 132 0.80 7.97 -5.01
N VAL A 133 0.74 6.91 -4.19
CA VAL A 133 1.55 5.69 -4.37
C VAL A 133 1.22 5.01 -5.71
N ARG A 134 -0.07 4.89 -6.06
CA ARG A 134 -0.48 4.30 -7.33
C ARG A 134 0.09 5.09 -8.51
N ASP A 135 -0.08 6.41 -8.52
CA ASP A 135 0.38 7.28 -9.60
C ASP A 135 1.90 7.31 -9.70
N PHE A 136 2.59 7.40 -8.57
CA PHE A 136 4.04 7.39 -8.54
C PHE A 136 4.62 6.05 -9.00
N GLN A 137 4.04 4.91 -8.58
CA GLN A 137 4.48 3.60 -9.05
C GLN A 137 4.20 3.39 -10.54
N ALA A 138 3.06 3.88 -11.04
CA ALA A 138 2.73 3.83 -12.46
C ALA A 138 3.76 4.61 -13.30
N LYS A 139 4.04 5.86 -12.92
CA LYS A 139 5.02 6.73 -13.58
C LYS A 139 6.44 6.15 -13.50
N SER A 140 6.89 5.78 -12.30
CA SER A 140 8.26 5.29 -12.09
C SER A 140 8.58 4.00 -12.84
N ARG A 141 7.57 3.14 -13.07
CA ARG A 141 7.73 1.86 -13.79
C ARG A 141 7.31 1.94 -15.25
N GLY A 142 6.91 3.11 -15.76
CA GLY A 142 6.46 3.25 -17.15
C GLY A 142 5.15 2.52 -17.47
N VAL A 143 4.39 2.12 -16.45
CA VAL A 143 3.10 1.43 -16.63
C VAL A 143 2.04 2.52 -16.72
N SER A 144 1.76 3.01 -17.92
CA SER A 144 0.63 3.91 -18.11
C SER A 144 -0.69 3.13 -18.00
N TYR A 145 -1.58 3.59 -17.11
CA TYR A 145 -2.96 3.14 -17.04
C TYR A 145 -3.86 3.94 -17.99
N GLU A 146 -3.28 4.65 -18.98
CA GLU A 146 -4.04 5.17 -20.12
C GLU A 146 -4.89 4.01 -20.62
N LYS A 147 -6.21 4.17 -20.47
CA LYS A 147 -7.23 3.23 -20.93
C LYS A 147 -6.69 2.52 -22.15
N LYS A 148 -6.69 1.19 -22.11
CA LYS A 148 -6.57 0.35 -23.30
C LYS A 148 -7.70 0.77 -24.26
N ARG A 149 -7.52 1.89 -24.96
CA ARG A 149 -8.20 2.24 -26.20
C ARG A 149 -7.85 1.04 -27.05
N LYS A 150 -8.83 0.16 -27.27
CA LYS A 150 -8.79 -0.83 -28.33
C LYS A 150 -8.35 -0.06 -29.57
N ARG A 151 -7.06 -0.14 -29.94
CA ARG A 151 -6.68 0.08 -31.33
C ARG A 151 -7.40 -1.04 -32.07
N PRO A 152 -8.32 -0.75 -33.01
CA PRO A 152 -8.76 -1.77 -33.93
C PRO A 152 -7.49 -2.34 -34.56
N LYS A 153 -7.35 -3.68 -34.58
CA LYS A 153 -6.39 -4.30 -35.49
C LYS A 153 -6.81 -3.82 -36.88
N GLN A 154 -6.07 -2.88 -37.45
CA GLN A 154 -6.18 -2.60 -38.87
C GLN A 154 -5.74 -3.90 -39.55
N ASN A 155 -6.73 -4.60 -40.09
CA ASN A 155 -6.50 -5.71 -40.97
C ASN A 155 -5.80 -5.10 -42.19
N ILE A 156 -4.49 -5.36 -42.33
CA ILE A 156 -3.76 -5.04 -43.55
C ILE A 156 -4.26 -6.06 -44.58
N ALA A 157 -5.41 -5.74 -45.18
CA ALA A 157 -5.87 -6.34 -46.40
C ALA A 157 -5.55 -5.33 -47.52
N ASN A 158 -4.65 -5.78 -48.38
CA ASN A 158 -4.27 -5.22 -49.66
C ASN A 158 -5.49 -4.65 -50.42
N ALA A 159 -5.47 -3.36 -50.73
CA ALA A 159 -6.29 -2.76 -51.78
C ALA A 159 -5.62 -1.51 -52.34
N ASN A 160 -5.45 -1.56 -53.66
CA ASN A 160 -4.71 -0.65 -54.51
C ASN A 160 -5.45 0.70 -54.73
N SER A 161 -4.66 1.74 -55.03
CA SER A 161 -5.00 2.92 -55.86
C SER A 161 -6.15 3.85 -55.45
N ASN A 162 -5.82 5.07 -54.98
CA ASN A 162 -5.83 6.30 -55.80
C ASN A 162 -5.64 7.57 -54.95
N ALA A 163 -4.90 8.51 -55.53
CA ALA A 163 -4.49 9.78 -54.97
C ALA A 163 -5.66 10.77 -54.75
N ALA A 164 -5.62 11.52 -53.66
CA ALA A 164 -6.19 12.86 -53.57
C ALA A 164 -5.42 13.66 -52.50
N ALA A 165 -4.79 14.74 -52.95
CA ALA A 165 -4.05 15.69 -52.12
C ALA A 165 -4.97 16.36 -51.11
N VAL A 166 -4.54 16.43 -49.84
CA VAL A 166 -5.19 17.22 -48.80
C VAL A 166 -4.29 18.41 -48.47
N THR A 167 -4.64 19.55 -49.05
CA THR A 167 -4.07 20.87 -48.75
C THR A 167 -4.46 21.30 -47.34
N VAL A 168 -3.46 21.75 -46.59
CA VAL A 168 -3.59 22.34 -45.25
C VAL A 168 -4.04 23.80 -45.40
N THR A 169 -5.22 24.14 -44.87
CA THR A 169 -5.65 25.53 -44.69
C THR A 169 -5.89 25.79 -43.20
N ILE A 170 -5.10 26.70 -42.66
CA ILE A 170 -5.17 27.25 -41.31
C ILE A 170 -6.09 28.46 -41.34
N ASN A 171 -7.15 28.44 -40.52
CA ASN A 171 -8.06 29.57 -40.33
C ASN A 171 -8.08 29.99 -38.85
N THR A 172 -7.51 31.17 -38.59
CA THR A 172 -7.55 31.90 -37.31
C THR A 172 -8.67 32.93 -37.34
N HIS A 173 -9.59 32.89 -36.37
CA HIS A 173 -10.50 34.00 -36.08
C HIS A 173 -10.78 34.02 -34.58
N GLY A 174 -10.46 35.14 -33.93
CA GLY A 174 -10.81 35.38 -32.54
C GLY A 174 -12.28 35.75 -32.37
N SER A 175 -12.80 35.55 -31.16
CA SER A 175 -13.88 36.38 -30.62
C SER A 175 -13.87 36.37 -29.10
N THR A 176 -13.99 37.58 -28.59
CA THR A 176 -14.23 38.05 -27.23
C THR A 176 -15.50 37.49 -26.60
N GLY A 177 -15.51 37.25 -25.28
CA GLY A 177 -16.74 36.89 -24.56
C GLY A 177 -16.57 36.73 -23.05
N VAL A 178 -16.99 37.76 -22.32
CA VAL A 178 -17.13 37.94 -20.87
C VAL A 178 -17.90 36.82 -20.16
N GLY A 179 -17.48 36.43 -18.95
CA GLY A 179 -18.44 35.91 -17.95
C GLY A 179 -17.93 34.95 -16.87
N LYS A 180 -17.85 35.48 -15.64
CA LYS A 180 -18.11 34.83 -14.33
C LYS A 180 -17.11 33.82 -13.74
N ALA A 181 -16.34 34.38 -12.80
CA ALA A 181 -16.23 33.98 -11.40
C ALA A 181 -16.20 32.47 -11.06
N THR A 182 -15.02 32.00 -10.70
CA THR A 182 -14.83 31.10 -9.56
C THR A 182 -13.52 31.47 -8.88
N ALA A 183 -13.61 31.81 -7.59
CA ALA A 183 -12.44 32.01 -6.74
C ALA A 183 -11.70 30.67 -6.63
N THR A 184 -10.56 30.56 -7.30
CA THR A 184 -9.58 29.51 -7.03
C THR A 184 -8.91 29.84 -5.72
N PHE A 185 -9.38 29.16 -4.68
CA PHE A 185 -8.69 29.02 -3.40
C PHE A 185 -7.36 28.30 -3.69
N GLU A 186 -6.27 29.06 -3.84
CA GLU A 186 -4.93 28.53 -3.72
C GLU A 186 -4.72 28.11 -2.27
N ILE A 187 -4.96 26.82 -2.01
CA ILE A 187 -4.35 26.17 -0.87
C ILE A 187 -2.95 25.76 -1.34
N GLU A 188 -2.01 26.69 -1.19
CA GLU A 188 -0.61 26.35 -1.00
C GLU A 188 -0.52 25.41 0.21
N LEU A 189 -0.57 24.11 -0.05
CA LEU A 189 0.06 23.12 0.82
C LEU A 189 1.23 22.53 0.05
N GLY A 190 2.27 23.35 -0.05
CA GLY A 190 3.62 22.85 -0.15
C GLY A 190 3.90 21.97 1.07
N VAL A 191 3.62 20.68 0.96
CA VAL A 191 4.20 19.69 1.86
C VAL A 191 5.64 19.51 1.43
N PHE A 192 6.46 20.39 1.98
CA PHE A 192 7.90 20.31 2.03
C PHE A 192 8.27 18.88 2.45
N TRP A 193 8.78 18.11 1.49
CA TRP A 193 9.42 16.84 1.73
C TRP A 193 10.61 17.11 2.65
N ASN A 194 10.46 16.86 3.94
CA ASN A 194 11.50 17.09 4.94
C ASN A 194 12.10 15.73 5.38
N PRO A 195 13.30 15.36 4.89
CA PRO A 195 13.99 14.15 5.31
C PRO A 195 14.56 14.24 6.75
N LYS A 196 14.39 15.38 7.46
CA LYS A 196 14.99 15.61 8.78
C LYS A 196 14.24 14.98 9.97
N TYR A 197 13.16 14.24 9.76
CA TYR A 197 12.60 13.38 10.83
C TYR A 197 13.35 12.04 10.96
N PHE A 198 14.35 11.79 10.13
CA PHE A 198 15.37 10.78 10.40
C PHE A 198 16.50 11.40 11.23
N VAL A 199 16.24 11.66 12.52
CA VAL A 199 17.33 11.80 13.49
C VAL A 199 17.73 10.40 13.91
N SER A 200 18.82 9.94 13.30
CA SER A 200 19.67 8.89 13.83
C SER A 200 20.15 9.30 15.22
N LYS A 201 19.94 8.43 16.22
CA LYS A 201 20.89 8.25 17.32
C LYS A 201 21.06 6.76 17.56
N GLU A 202 22.13 6.22 17.00
CA GLU A 202 22.89 5.13 17.60
C GLU A 202 23.13 5.41 19.09
N ILE A 203 22.98 4.38 19.93
CA ILE A 203 23.93 4.14 21.01
C ILE A 203 24.34 2.67 20.92
N SER A 204 25.52 2.46 20.35
CA SER A 204 26.43 1.42 20.81
C SER A 204 26.58 1.52 22.34
N SER A 205 26.06 0.53 23.05
CA SER A 205 26.46 0.24 24.44
C SER A 205 26.92 -1.22 24.59
N LEU A 206 27.54 -1.77 23.53
CA LEU A 206 28.44 -2.93 23.65
C LEU A 206 29.88 -2.43 23.78
N LEU A 207 30.17 -1.75 24.89
CA LEU A 207 31.52 -1.69 25.45
C LEU A 207 31.37 -1.85 26.97
N THR A 208 31.73 -3.06 27.41
CA THR A 208 32.56 -3.33 28.58
C THR A 208 32.39 -2.40 29.77
N SER A 209 31.70 -2.89 30.81
CA SER A 209 31.80 -2.33 32.16
C SER A 209 32.78 -3.13 33.04
N PRO A 210 33.32 -2.50 34.09
CA PRO A 210 34.67 -2.74 34.58
C PRO A 210 34.75 -3.66 35.82
N ALA A 211 36.00 -3.95 36.17
CA ALA A 211 36.48 -4.74 37.29
C ALA A 211 35.80 -4.45 38.65
N ALA A 212 35.45 -5.54 39.35
CA ALA A 212 35.44 -5.59 40.81
C ALA A 212 36.71 -6.33 41.25
N GLY A 213 37.58 -5.63 41.97
CA GLY A 213 38.82 -6.16 42.52
C GLY A 213 38.61 -6.86 43.87
N LEU A 214 39.41 -7.93 44.05
CA LEU A 214 40.13 -8.35 45.26
C LEU A 214 39.39 -8.38 46.60
N THR A 215 39.22 -9.59 47.15
CA THR A 215 39.84 -9.94 48.44
C THR A 215 40.33 -11.40 48.44
N SER A 216 41.38 -11.60 49.21
CA SER A 216 42.29 -12.73 49.40
C SER A 216 41.71 -13.92 50.18
N ASN A 217 42.27 -15.13 49.98
CA ASN A 217 42.91 -16.00 51.00
C ASN A 217 43.06 -17.46 50.48
N LEU A 218 44.30 -17.93 50.34
CA LEU A 218 45.04 -18.81 51.25
C LEU A 218 44.62 -20.30 51.21
N ASN A 219 45.49 -21.08 50.58
CA ASN A 219 46.14 -22.28 51.12
C ASN A 219 45.45 -23.66 51.07
N SER A 220 46.32 -24.63 50.73
CA SER A 220 46.36 -26.03 51.16
C SER A 220 45.50 -27.12 50.49
N SER A 221 46.29 -27.98 49.82
CA SER A 221 46.27 -29.46 49.82
C SER A 221 45.73 -30.15 48.57
#